data_AF-A0A120AGS3-F1
#
_entry.id   AF-A0A120AGS3-F1
#
_cell.length_a   1.000
_cell.length_b   1.000
_cell.length_c   1.000
_cell.angle_alpha   90.00
_cell.angle_beta   90.00
_cell.angle_gamma   90.00
#
_symmetry.space_group_name_H-M   'P 1'
#
loop_
_entity.id
_entity.type
_entity.pdbx_description
1 polymer ?
#
loop_
_entity_poly.entity_id
_entity_poly.type
_entity_poly.pdbx_seq_one_letter_code
_entity_poly.pdbx_strand_id
1 'polypeptide(L)'
;MTPHRIRRAVLALSLLLAAVPAMAADKILIVVSGEGRDQGKTRPGFEMDEFAQAYLIFRDNGYAIDVASPNGGRVEADKYDATEAFNASLLADADATGLLAATRKTDELKAADYAAVYVVGGKGAMFDLPADPALQRVVADIYQRGGVVAAVCHGPAALVDVRLGNGAWLVDGKRMTGFSNEEEAVFGKRWAKQYRFQLEDALKARGAQWQEAALMMPKLVVDGRLITGQNPYSTPAVAEAIVGALGRQPKARTPWRDERTMALVQRALNGEYAAVRQALAEDRDTYHVQLIGLLGYYQSQATQDLAATRDALAIMQLAAPYMPEPQLRLGMAEAHLRLGDRERARSLTGEVLESHPDMAEAKQLLQRIGS
;
A
#
# COMPACT_ATOMS: atom_id res chain seq x y z
N MET A 1 18.13 85.12 2.50
CA MET A 1 17.10 84.08 2.32
C MET A 1 17.55 83.13 1.22
N THR A 2 18.06 81.97 1.60
CA THR A 2 18.54 80.90 0.71
C THR A 2 18.03 79.58 1.30
N PRO A 3 17.26 78.76 0.58
CA PRO A 3 16.72 77.55 1.18
C PRO A 3 17.72 76.39 1.05
N HIS A 4 18.07 75.80 2.19
CA HIS A 4 18.85 74.56 2.28
C HIS A 4 18.03 73.38 1.73
N ARG A 5 18.57 72.67 0.73
CA ARG A 5 18.03 71.40 0.22
C ARG A 5 18.48 70.25 1.11
N ILE A 6 17.54 69.57 1.77
CA ILE A 6 17.75 68.30 2.47
C ILE A 6 17.78 67.17 1.42
N ARG A 7 18.92 66.50 1.27
CA ARG A 7 19.02 65.25 0.48
C ARG A 7 18.63 64.07 1.36
N ARG A 8 17.51 63.40 1.06
CA ARG A 8 17.16 62.09 1.63
C ARG A 8 17.94 61.01 0.87
N ALA A 9 18.85 60.30 1.55
CA ALA A 9 19.47 59.10 1.03
C ALA A 9 18.50 57.93 1.23
N VAL A 10 18.08 57.28 0.14
CA VAL A 10 17.33 56.02 0.19
C VAL A 10 18.35 54.89 0.14
N LEU A 11 18.46 54.14 1.24
CA LEU A 11 19.27 52.93 1.32
C LEU A 11 18.46 51.79 0.69
N ALA A 12 18.83 51.33 -0.50
CA ALA A 12 18.22 50.17 -1.14
C ALA A 12 18.79 48.90 -0.47
N LEU A 13 17.95 48.21 0.32
CA LEU A 13 18.26 46.90 0.88
C LEU A 13 18.02 45.84 -0.20
N SER A 14 19.10 45.39 -0.84
CA SER A 14 19.07 44.28 -1.79
C SER A 14 18.88 42.96 -1.04
N LEU A 15 17.65 42.43 -1.06
CA LEU A 15 17.39 41.03 -0.72
C LEU A 15 18.03 40.13 -1.79
N LEU A 16 19.13 39.47 -1.44
CA LEU A 16 19.57 38.29 -2.17
C LEU A 16 18.58 37.15 -1.90
N LEU A 17 17.62 36.94 -2.80
CA LEU A 17 16.96 35.65 -2.89
C LEU A 17 18.00 34.64 -3.39
N ALA A 18 18.43 33.73 -2.53
CA ALA A 18 19.13 32.53 -2.97
C ALA A 18 18.17 31.77 -3.90
N ALA A 19 18.53 31.67 -5.17
CA ALA A 19 17.77 30.87 -6.14
C ALA A 19 17.81 29.41 -5.67
N VAL A 20 16.68 28.90 -5.19
CA VAL A 20 16.51 27.47 -4.97
C VAL A 20 16.59 26.83 -6.35
N PRO A 21 17.53 25.90 -6.63
CA PRO A 21 17.62 25.27 -7.94
C PRO A 21 16.28 24.61 -8.25
N ALA A 22 15.68 24.98 -9.38
CA ALA A 22 14.42 24.40 -9.83
C ALA A 22 14.58 22.88 -9.91
N MET A 23 13.76 22.15 -9.18
CA MET A 23 13.68 20.70 -9.30
C MET A 23 13.28 20.32 -10.72
N ALA A 24 13.71 19.15 -11.19
CA ALA A 24 13.14 18.54 -12.39
C ALA A 24 11.68 18.17 -12.09
N ALA A 25 10.75 19.12 -12.30
CA ALA A 25 9.35 19.03 -11.88
C ALA A 25 8.57 17.84 -12.48
N ASP A 26 9.17 17.14 -13.45
CA ASP A 26 8.49 16.22 -14.34
C ASP A 26 9.00 14.78 -14.27
N LYS A 27 9.89 14.43 -13.32
CA LYS A 27 10.44 13.06 -13.22
C LYS A 27 10.24 12.42 -11.85
N ILE A 28 9.76 11.17 -11.85
CA ILE A 28 9.54 10.35 -10.66
C ILE A 28 10.50 9.15 -10.69
N LEU A 29 11.15 8.89 -9.57
CA LEU A 29 11.92 7.67 -9.33
C LEU A 29 10.99 6.62 -8.70
N ILE A 30 10.79 5.49 -9.35
CA ILE A 30 10.16 4.31 -8.74
C ILE A 30 11.28 3.38 -8.26
N VAL A 31 11.23 2.97 -7.00
CA VAL A 31 12.18 2.01 -6.41
C VAL A 31 11.47 0.71 -6.15
N VAL A 32 12.07 -0.39 -6.59
CA VAL A 32 11.60 -1.77 -6.39
C VAL A 32 12.74 -2.60 -5.80
N SER A 33 12.38 -3.67 -5.07
CA SER A 33 13.37 -4.66 -4.61
C SER A 33 14.01 -5.37 -5.81
N GLY A 34 15.33 -5.59 -5.71
CA GLY A 34 16.12 -6.41 -6.63
C GLY A 34 16.14 -7.89 -6.26
N GLU A 35 15.39 -8.30 -5.23
CA GLU A 35 15.18 -9.70 -4.85
C GLU A 35 14.30 -10.44 -5.88
N GLY A 36 13.86 -11.65 -5.54
CA GLY A 36 13.01 -12.52 -6.37
C GLY A 36 13.65 -13.85 -6.74
N ARG A 37 14.99 -13.89 -6.88
CA ARG A 37 15.78 -15.13 -7.01
C ARG A 37 17.09 -15.07 -6.26
N ASP A 38 17.45 -16.20 -5.66
CA ASP A 38 18.79 -16.47 -5.12
C ASP A 38 19.24 -17.85 -5.61
N GLN A 39 20.23 -17.83 -6.52
CA GLN A 39 20.83 -19.04 -7.10
C GLN A 39 19.78 -20.02 -7.68
N GLY A 40 18.75 -19.47 -8.34
CA GLY A 40 17.66 -20.23 -8.95
C GLY A 40 16.54 -20.65 -7.99
N LYS A 41 16.62 -20.32 -6.70
CA LYS A 41 15.53 -20.50 -5.73
C LYS A 41 14.68 -19.23 -5.66
N THR A 42 13.36 -19.40 -5.63
CA THR A 42 12.40 -18.29 -5.44
C THR A 42 12.63 -17.60 -4.09
N ARG A 43 12.84 -16.28 -4.16
CA ARG A 43 12.81 -15.34 -3.03
C ARG A 43 11.62 -14.40 -3.21
N PRO A 44 11.17 -13.69 -2.16
CA PRO A 44 10.12 -12.70 -2.35
C PRO A 44 10.63 -11.54 -3.20
N GLY A 45 9.82 -11.07 -4.13
CA GLY A 45 10.10 -9.95 -5.02
C GLY A 45 9.37 -8.67 -4.63
N PHE A 46 9.26 -7.74 -5.57
CA PHE A 46 8.40 -6.56 -5.43
C PHE A 46 6.93 -6.90 -5.77
N GLU A 47 5.99 -6.08 -5.30
CA GLU A 47 4.56 -6.27 -5.60
C GLU A 47 4.20 -5.69 -6.98
N MET A 48 3.76 -6.54 -7.91
CA MET A 48 3.52 -6.13 -9.30
C MET A 48 2.34 -5.16 -9.40
N ASP A 49 1.28 -5.41 -8.64
CA ASP A 49 0.05 -4.61 -8.68
C ASP A 49 0.34 -3.17 -8.24
N GLU A 50 1.16 -3.00 -7.20
CA GLU A 50 1.61 -1.71 -6.69
C GLU A 50 2.49 -0.95 -7.69
N PHE A 51 3.35 -1.67 -8.43
CA PHE A 51 4.15 -1.07 -9.50
C PHE A 51 3.26 -0.66 -10.68
N ALA A 52 2.40 -1.56 -11.15
CA ALA A 52 1.58 -1.36 -12.34
C ALA A 52 0.60 -0.19 -12.17
N GLN A 53 -0.13 -0.14 -11.07
CA GLN A 53 -1.07 0.94 -10.80
C GLN A 53 -0.38 2.30 -10.71
N ALA A 54 0.72 2.40 -9.95
CA ALA A 54 1.46 3.64 -9.80
C ALA A 54 2.12 4.10 -11.11
N TYR A 55 2.78 3.20 -11.83
CA TYR A 55 3.41 3.49 -13.12
C TYR A 55 2.40 4.06 -14.12
N LEU A 56 1.25 3.40 -14.28
CA LEU A 56 0.22 3.84 -15.21
C LEU A 56 -0.32 5.23 -14.83
N ILE A 57 -0.57 5.48 -13.54
CA ILE A 57 -1.00 6.80 -13.06
C ILE A 57 0.06 7.87 -13.37
N PHE A 58 1.33 7.62 -13.08
CA PHE A 58 2.39 8.59 -13.33
C PHE A 58 2.60 8.86 -14.83
N ARG A 59 2.63 7.80 -15.65
CA ARG A 59 2.76 7.89 -17.11
C ARG A 59 1.61 8.70 -17.69
N ASP A 60 0.38 8.36 -17.32
CA ASP A 60 -0.82 9.02 -17.85
C ASP A 60 -0.89 10.49 -17.40
N ASN A 61 -0.34 10.82 -16.22
CA ASN A 61 -0.18 12.19 -15.75
C ASN A 61 1.04 12.92 -16.35
N GLY A 62 1.77 12.31 -17.29
CA GLY A 62 2.84 12.95 -18.06
C GLY A 62 4.14 13.13 -17.29
N TYR A 63 4.46 12.21 -16.37
CA TYR A 63 5.77 12.17 -15.73
C TYR A 63 6.72 11.26 -16.50
N ALA A 64 7.97 11.68 -16.61
CA ALA A 64 9.06 10.77 -16.93
C ALA A 64 9.32 9.86 -15.72
N ILE A 65 9.64 8.60 -15.97
CA ILE A 65 9.80 7.59 -14.92
C ILE A 65 11.15 6.91 -15.10
N ASP A 66 11.96 6.87 -14.05
CA ASP A 66 13.05 5.90 -13.93
C ASP A 66 12.63 4.82 -12.91
N VAL A 67 13.08 3.59 -13.14
CA VAL A 67 12.95 2.50 -12.16
C VAL A 67 14.34 2.12 -11.68
N ALA A 68 14.51 1.98 -10.36
CA ALA A 68 15.77 1.59 -9.75
C ALA A 68 15.62 0.43 -8.76
N SER A 69 16.71 -0.32 -8.61
CA SER A 69 16.89 -1.34 -7.58
C SER A 69 18.33 -1.27 -7.06
N PRO A 70 18.65 -1.85 -5.88
CA PRO A 70 19.98 -1.69 -5.27
C PRO A 70 21.15 -2.06 -6.20
N ASN A 71 21.00 -3.15 -6.96
CA ASN A 71 22.03 -3.65 -7.87
C ASN A 71 21.75 -3.35 -9.35
N GLY A 72 20.63 -2.70 -9.67
CA GLY A 72 20.17 -2.46 -11.04
C GLY A 72 19.90 -3.76 -11.81
N GLY A 73 19.62 -3.62 -13.11
CA GLY A 73 19.34 -4.75 -13.99
C GLY A 73 17.91 -5.29 -13.85
N ARG A 74 17.73 -6.57 -14.18
CA ARG A 74 16.41 -7.22 -14.20
C ARG A 74 15.93 -7.51 -12.79
N VAL A 75 14.69 -7.13 -12.51
CA VAL A 75 13.98 -7.45 -11.25
C VAL A 75 12.87 -8.49 -11.48
N GLU A 76 12.42 -9.12 -10.40
CA GLU A 76 11.37 -10.13 -10.44
C GLU A 76 10.28 -9.83 -9.41
N ALA A 77 9.03 -9.86 -9.85
CA ALA A 77 7.88 -9.61 -8.99
C ALA A 77 7.52 -10.86 -8.17
N ASP A 78 6.82 -10.63 -7.06
CA ASP A 78 6.00 -11.66 -6.42
C ASP A 78 4.94 -12.20 -7.41
N LYS A 79 4.28 -13.31 -7.08
CA LYS A 79 3.24 -13.88 -7.94
C LYS A 79 2.06 -12.92 -8.06
N TYR A 80 1.68 -12.58 -9.29
CA TYR A 80 0.55 -11.70 -9.61
C TYR A 80 -0.39 -12.31 -10.65
N ASP A 81 -1.56 -11.72 -10.84
CA ASP A 81 -2.50 -12.07 -11.91
C ASP A 81 -2.23 -11.18 -13.14
N ALA A 82 -1.71 -11.77 -14.21
CA ALA A 82 -1.39 -11.07 -15.45
C ALA A 82 -2.64 -10.61 -16.24
N THR A 83 -3.82 -11.09 -15.87
CA THR A 83 -5.09 -10.76 -16.53
C THR A 83 -5.80 -9.56 -15.91
N GLU A 84 -5.38 -9.11 -14.72
CA GLU A 84 -5.85 -7.86 -14.13
C GLU A 84 -5.57 -6.69 -15.09
N ALA A 85 -6.53 -5.78 -15.24
CA ALA A 85 -6.48 -4.79 -16.31
C ALA A 85 -5.22 -3.90 -16.25
N PHE A 86 -4.78 -3.52 -15.05
CA PHE A 86 -3.55 -2.73 -14.87
C PHE A 86 -2.29 -3.55 -15.16
N ASN A 87 -2.23 -4.84 -14.77
CA ASN A 87 -1.10 -5.71 -15.05
C ASN A 87 -1.00 -6.02 -16.55
N ALA A 88 -2.12 -6.36 -17.18
CA ALA A 88 -2.20 -6.58 -18.63
C ALA A 88 -1.77 -5.32 -19.40
N SER A 89 -2.22 -4.14 -18.97
CA SER A 89 -1.80 -2.87 -19.59
C SER A 89 -0.31 -2.59 -19.39
N LEU A 90 0.26 -2.93 -18.23
CA LEU A 90 1.70 -2.73 -17.99
C LEU A 90 2.53 -3.72 -18.82
N LEU A 91 2.13 -4.98 -18.91
CA LEU A 91 2.82 -6.01 -19.69
C LEU A 91 2.80 -5.73 -21.20
N ALA A 92 1.78 -5.02 -21.69
CA ALA A 92 1.69 -4.56 -23.06
C ALA A 92 2.52 -3.28 -23.34
N ASP A 93 3.00 -2.59 -22.30
CA ASP A 93 3.82 -1.38 -22.40
C ASP A 93 5.31 -1.77 -22.47
N ALA A 94 5.89 -1.61 -23.67
CA ALA A 94 7.29 -1.97 -23.93
C ALA A 94 8.29 -1.10 -23.13
N ASP A 95 7.94 0.16 -22.86
CA ASP A 95 8.78 1.04 -22.06
C ASP A 95 8.75 0.59 -20.60
N ALA A 96 7.57 0.28 -20.08
CA ALA A 96 7.40 -0.22 -18.70
C ALA A 96 8.16 -1.53 -18.45
N THR A 97 8.00 -2.50 -19.35
CA THR A 97 8.68 -3.80 -19.25
C THR A 97 10.19 -3.68 -19.48
N GLY A 98 10.62 -2.74 -20.33
CA GLY A 98 12.02 -2.36 -20.51
C GLY A 98 12.66 -1.82 -19.22
N LEU A 99 11.95 -0.94 -18.50
CA LEU A 99 12.42 -0.40 -17.22
C LEU A 99 12.59 -1.50 -16.15
N LEU A 100 11.68 -2.48 -16.07
CA LEU A 100 11.81 -3.63 -15.16
C LEU A 100 12.92 -4.62 -15.58
N ALA A 101 13.20 -4.72 -16.88
CA ALA A 101 14.28 -5.57 -17.39
C ALA A 101 15.68 -4.95 -17.19
N ALA A 102 15.76 -3.63 -16.99
CA ALA A 102 17.01 -2.89 -16.88
C ALA A 102 16.89 -1.71 -15.90
N THR A 103 16.57 -2.00 -14.64
CA THR A 103 16.51 -0.99 -13.57
C THR A 103 17.86 -0.31 -13.39
N ARG A 104 17.84 0.97 -13.02
CA ARG A 104 19.05 1.72 -12.66
C ARG A 104 19.58 1.24 -11.31
N LYS A 105 20.89 1.33 -11.11
CA LYS A 105 21.51 1.13 -9.79
C LYS A 105 21.28 2.34 -8.91
N THR A 106 21.02 2.12 -7.63
CA THR A 106 20.78 3.22 -6.66
C THR A 106 22.01 4.10 -6.44
N ASP A 107 23.22 3.57 -6.59
CA ASP A 107 24.48 4.30 -6.44
C ASP A 107 24.83 5.21 -7.64
N GLU A 108 24.13 5.05 -8.76
CA GLU A 108 24.27 5.87 -9.98
C GLU A 108 23.23 7.00 -10.06
N LEU A 109 22.30 7.07 -9.10
CA LEU A 109 21.21 8.05 -9.10
C LEU A 109 21.68 9.43 -8.63
N LYS A 110 21.10 10.47 -9.23
CA LYS A 110 21.28 11.86 -8.80
C LYS A 110 19.95 12.37 -8.29
N ALA A 111 19.88 12.68 -7.00
CA ALA A 111 18.66 13.19 -6.36
C ALA A 111 18.08 14.45 -7.04
N ALA A 112 18.93 15.27 -7.67
CA ALA A 112 18.51 16.46 -8.39
C ALA A 112 17.63 16.17 -9.63
N ASP A 113 17.67 14.95 -10.15
CA ASP A 113 16.93 14.55 -11.35
C ASP A 113 15.46 14.23 -11.06
N TYR A 114 15.05 14.14 -9.79
CA TYR A 114 13.74 13.61 -9.39
C TYR A 114 12.95 14.59 -8.53
N ALA A 115 11.69 14.82 -8.91
CA ALA A 115 10.70 15.54 -8.10
C ALA A 115 10.14 14.68 -6.96
N ALA A 116 10.09 13.36 -7.16
CA ALA A 116 9.60 12.42 -6.17
C ALA A 116 10.34 11.08 -6.24
N VAL A 117 10.38 10.39 -5.10
CA VAL A 117 10.69 8.95 -5.01
C VAL A 117 9.47 8.21 -4.48
N TYR A 118 9.09 7.13 -5.16
CA TYR A 118 8.03 6.22 -4.78
C TYR A 118 8.62 4.82 -4.60
N VAL A 119 8.54 4.28 -3.39
CA VAL A 119 9.06 2.94 -3.06
C VAL A 119 7.92 1.93 -3.07
N VAL A 120 7.99 0.98 -4.00
CA VAL A 120 7.06 -0.15 -4.10
C VAL A 120 7.34 -1.14 -2.97
N GLY A 121 6.29 -1.75 -2.44
CA GLY A 121 6.37 -2.84 -1.50
C GLY A 121 6.61 -4.19 -2.16
N GLY A 122 5.90 -5.20 -1.67
CA GLY A 122 6.27 -6.60 -1.85
C GLY A 122 7.29 -7.06 -0.81
N LYS A 123 7.31 -8.36 -0.51
CA LYS A 123 8.07 -8.86 0.65
C LYS A 123 9.58 -8.76 0.45
N GLY A 124 10.05 -8.65 -0.80
CA GLY A 124 11.45 -8.39 -1.13
C GLY A 124 11.97 -7.08 -0.54
N ALA A 125 11.10 -6.06 -0.42
CA ALA A 125 11.45 -4.74 0.11
C ALA A 125 12.01 -4.79 1.55
N MET A 126 11.68 -5.84 2.33
CA MET A 126 12.19 -6.03 3.69
C MET A 126 13.64 -6.54 3.76
N PHE A 127 14.22 -6.97 2.64
CA PHE A 127 15.55 -7.58 2.59
C PHE A 127 16.63 -6.60 2.13
N ASP A 128 16.54 -6.13 0.89
CA ASP A 128 17.62 -5.40 0.24
C ASP A 128 17.50 -3.88 0.38
N LEU A 129 16.30 -3.33 0.27
CA LEU A 129 16.08 -1.88 0.35
C LEU A 129 16.55 -1.24 1.67
N PRO A 130 16.22 -1.74 2.88
CA PRO A 130 16.74 -1.18 4.13
C PRO A 130 18.26 -1.33 4.28
N ALA A 131 18.88 -2.27 3.57
CA ALA A 131 20.32 -2.53 3.62
C ALA A 131 21.12 -1.66 2.63
N ASP A 132 20.46 -0.90 1.76
CA ASP A 132 21.11 -0.12 0.71
C ASP A 132 21.43 1.32 1.15
N PRO A 133 22.70 1.66 1.47
CA PRO A 133 23.09 3.01 1.85
C PRO A 133 23.03 4.00 0.69
N ALA A 134 23.04 3.56 -0.57
CA ALA A 134 22.85 4.45 -1.71
C ALA A 134 21.39 4.90 -1.81
N LEU A 135 20.45 3.96 -1.64
CA LEU A 135 19.03 4.27 -1.54
C LEU A 135 18.74 5.25 -0.38
N GLN A 136 19.31 4.99 0.81
CA GLN A 136 19.12 5.87 1.96
C GLN A 136 19.56 7.32 1.66
N ARG A 137 20.72 7.49 1.01
CA ARG A 137 21.25 8.81 0.62
C ARG A 137 20.36 9.51 -0.40
N VAL A 138 19.98 8.84 -1.48
CA VAL A 138 19.16 9.48 -2.53
C VAL A 138 17.78 9.88 -2.01
N VAL A 139 17.16 9.07 -1.13
CA VAL A 139 15.88 9.41 -0.49
C VAL A 139 16.04 10.65 0.41
N ALA A 140 17.07 10.68 1.26
CA ALA A 140 17.35 11.85 2.10
C ALA A 140 17.57 13.11 1.26
N ASP A 141 18.37 13.01 0.21
CA ASP A 141 18.70 14.14 -0.66
C ASP A 141 17.47 14.65 -1.42
N ILE A 142 16.63 13.77 -1.98
CA ILE A 142 15.35 14.16 -2.62
C ILE A 142 14.48 14.89 -1.60
N TYR A 143 14.34 14.36 -0.38
CA TYR A 143 13.55 15.00 0.67
C TYR A 143 14.14 16.35 1.07
N GLN A 144 15.44 16.49 1.24
CA GLN A 144 16.04 17.77 1.67
C GLN A 144 15.99 18.85 0.57
N ARG A 145 15.89 18.44 -0.71
CA ARG A 145 15.76 19.35 -1.85
C ARG A 145 14.33 19.82 -2.13
N GLY A 146 13.34 19.35 -1.36
CA GLY A 146 11.94 19.74 -1.57
C GLY A 146 11.07 18.71 -2.29
N GLY A 147 11.61 17.54 -2.65
CA GLY A 147 10.89 16.49 -3.37
C GLY A 147 9.96 15.64 -2.50
N VAL A 148 9.05 14.90 -3.12
CA VAL A 148 8.13 14.00 -2.40
C VAL A 148 8.83 12.67 -2.10
N VAL A 149 8.67 12.14 -0.89
CA VAL A 149 9.04 10.78 -0.53
C VAL A 149 7.77 10.01 -0.28
N ALA A 150 7.59 8.90 -1.01
CA ALA A 150 6.42 8.07 -0.88
C ALA A 150 6.75 6.58 -0.86
N ALA A 151 5.91 5.80 -0.20
CA ALA A 151 6.06 4.36 -0.13
C ALA A 151 4.73 3.66 0.19
N VAL A 152 4.55 2.41 -0.23
CA VAL A 152 3.34 1.63 0.05
C VAL A 152 3.71 0.24 0.58
N CYS A 153 2.84 -0.38 1.40
CA CYS A 153 2.98 -1.77 1.84
C CYS A 153 4.30 -1.98 2.59
N HIS A 154 5.18 -2.86 2.11
CA HIS A 154 6.53 -3.05 2.69
C HIS A 154 7.56 -2.01 2.24
N GLY A 155 7.25 -1.17 1.25
CA GLY A 155 8.13 -0.12 0.73
C GLY A 155 8.69 0.84 1.80
N PRO A 156 7.92 1.22 2.86
CA PRO A 156 8.45 2.01 3.97
C PRO A 156 9.66 1.39 4.70
N ALA A 157 9.99 0.11 4.48
CA ALA A 157 11.23 -0.50 4.96
C ALA A 157 12.47 0.27 4.51
N ALA A 158 12.44 0.83 3.28
CA ALA A 158 13.51 1.67 2.75
C ALA A 158 13.73 2.96 3.55
N LEU A 159 12.75 3.39 4.36
CA LEU A 159 12.78 4.64 5.11
C LEU A 159 13.29 4.49 6.54
N VAL A 160 13.39 3.25 7.06
CA VAL A 160 13.70 2.94 8.46
C VAL A 160 15.03 3.54 8.92
N ASP A 161 16.04 3.54 8.03
CA ASP A 161 17.39 4.02 8.35
C ASP A 161 17.76 5.32 7.60
N VAL A 162 16.79 6.02 7.01
CA VAL A 162 17.05 7.29 6.33
C VAL A 162 17.26 8.40 7.36
N ARG A 163 18.47 8.95 7.40
CA ARG A 163 18.81 10.13 8.21
C ARG A 163 18.89 11.39 7.34
N LEU A 164 18.39 12.48 7.88
CA LEU A 164 18.54 13.80 7.29
C LEU A 164 19.87 14.43 7.72
N GLY A 165 20.28 15.51 7.04
CA GLY A 165 21.54 16.21 7.34
C GLY A 165 21.64 16.83 8.74
N ASN A 166 20.54 16.91 9.49
CA ASN A 166 20.54 17.29 10.91
C ASN A 166 20.73 16.09 11.86
N GLY A 167 20.90 14.88 11.33
CA GLY A 167 21.06 13.63 12.09
C GLY A 167 19.76 12.95 12.52
N ALA A 168 18.60 13.60 12.40
CA ALA A 168 17.31 13.03 12.72
C ALA A 168 16.88 11.99 11.66
N TRP A 169 16.05 11.02 12.07
CA TRP A 169 15.41 10.12 11.12
C TRP A 169 14.38 10.88 10.29
N LEU A 170 14.24 10.55 9.01
CA LEU A 170 13.26 11.18 8.12
C LEU A 170 11.83 11.04 8.68
N VAL A 171 11.55 9.91 9.33
CA VAL A 171 10.23 9.55 9.86
C VAL A 171 9.97 10.06 11.28
N ASP A 172 10.95 10.69 11.94
CA ASP A 172 10.81 11.15 13.34
C ASP A 172 9.73 12.23 13.47
N GLY A 173 8.71 11.96 14.30
CA GLY A 173 7.57 12.83 14.51
C GLY A 173 6.59 12.91 13.33
N LYS A 174 6.75 12.08 12.28
CA LYS A 174 5.89 12.09 11.09
C LYS A 174 4.75 11.10 11.20
N ARG A 175 3.56 11.51 10.74
CA ARG A 175 2.44 10.58 10.53
C ARG A 175 2.75 9.72 9.32
N MET A 176 2.61 8.40 9.45
CA MET A 176 2.79 7.47 8.35
C MET A 176 2.08 6.15 8.59
N THR A 177 2.04 5.32 7.55
CA THR A 177 1.55 3.94 7.55
C THR A 177 2.47 3.07 6.70
N GLY A 178 2.22 1.78 6.69
CA GLY A 178 2.83 0.74 5.86
C GLY A 178 2.15 -0.59 6.17
N PHE A 179 2.68 -1.70 5.68
CA PHE A 179 2.12 -3.02 5.96
C PHE A 179 2.16 -3.27 7.47
N SER A 180 0.99 -3.48 8.07
CA SER A 180 0.88 -3.54 9.53
C SER A 180 1.38 -4.86 10.08
N ASN A 181 1.69 -4.87 11.38
CA ASN A 181 1.98 -6.10 12.10
C ASN A 181 0.80 -7.09 12.06
N GLU A 182 -0.44 -6.58 12.04
CA GLU A 182 -1.66 -7.39 11.88
C GLU A 182 -1.67 -8.08 10.51
N GLU A 183 -1.36 -7.34 9.44
CA GLU A 183 -1.25 -7.89 8.09
C GLU A 183 -0.09 -8.88 7.97
N GLU A 184 1.07 -8.60 8.58
CA GLU A 184 2.23 -9.48 8.60
C GLU A 184 1.94 -10.81 9.33
N ALA A 185 1.20 -10.77 10.44
CA ALA A 185 0.83 -11.97 11.18
C ALA A 185 -0.03 -12.94 10.35
N VAL A 186 -0.86 -12.40 9.44
CA VAL A 186 -1.75 -13.18 8.57
C VAL A 186 -1.03 -13.63 7.31
N PHE A 187 -0.37 -12.72 6.59
CA PHE A 187 0.14 -12.94 5.22
C PHE A 187 1.66 -13.13 5.13
N GLY A 188 2.38 -12.90 6.22
CA GLY A 188 3.84 -12.84 6.27
C GLY A 188 4.59 -14.12 6.63
N LYS A 189 3.87 -15.15 7.11
CA LYS A 189 4.42 -16.31 7.84
C LYS A 189 5.64 -17.00 7.20
N ARG A 190 5.71 -17.02 5.87
CA ARG A 190 6.82 -17.65 5.13
C ARG A 190 8.15 -16.90 5.28
N TRP A 191 8.11 -15.58 5.33
CA TRP A 191 9.30 -14.73 5.23
C TRP A 191 9.56 -13.89 6.49
N ALA A 192 8.54 -13.62 7.31
CA ALA A 192 8.63 -12.78 8.51
C ALA A 192 9.80 -13.15 9.45
N LYS A 193 10.08 -14.45 9.63
CA LYS A 193 11.18 -14.93 10.49
C LYS A 193 12.59 -14.59 9.96
N GLN A 194 12.71 -14.20 8.70
CA GLN A 194 13.97 -13.85 8.05
C GLN A 194 14.20 -12.35 7.98
N TYR A 195 13.18 -11.54 8.27
CA TYR A 195 13.33 -10.09 8.26
C TYR A 195 14.25 -9.64 9.39
N ARG A 196 15.03 -8.59 9.12
CA ARG A 196 15.90 -7.97 10.14
C ARG A 196 15.09 -7.30 11.25
N PHE A 197 13.85 -6.90 10.96
CA PHE A 197 12.93 -6.23 11.87
C PHE A 197 11.49 -6.39 11.41
N GLN A 198 10.54 -6.15 12.31
CA GLN A 198 9.13 -5.93 11.98
C GLN A 198 8.95 -4.47 11.53
N LEU A 199 8.28 -4.25 10.39
CA LEU A 199 8.23 -2.94 9.72
C LEU A 199 7.65 -1.85 10.62
N GLU A 200 6.44 -2.08 11.11
CA GLU A 200 5.70 -1.14 11.97
C GLU A 200 6.49 -0.82 13.24
N ASP A 201 7.02 -1.84 13.92
CA ASP A 201 7.79 -1.67 15.16
C ASP A 201 9.06 -0.85 14.92
N ALA A 202 9.78 -1.14 13.83
CA ALA A 202 10.99 -0.41 13.48
C ALA A 202 10.69 1.07 13.20
N LEU A 203 9.64 1.37 12.43
CA LEU A 203 9.26 2.75 12.13
C LEU A 203 8.80 3.51 13.39
N LYS A 204 7.99 2.87 14.26
CA LYS A 204 7.61 3.43 15.56
C LYS A 204 8.85 3.73 16.42
N ALA A 205 9.83 2.82 16.46
CA ALA A 205 11.09 3.02 17.18
C ALA A 205 11.95 4.16 16.60
N ARG A 206 11.70 4.58 15.35
CA ARG A 206 12.32 5.75 14.70
C ARG A 206 11.53 7.04 14.89
N GLY A 207 10.46 7.02 15.69
CA GLY A 207 9.65 8.19 16.03
C GLY A 207 8.42 8.39 15.14
N ALA A 208 8.10 7.44 14.25
CA ALA A 208 6.92 7.53 13.41
C ALA A 208 5.62 7.52 14.24
N GLN A 209 4.71 8.45 13.92
CA GLN A 209 3.33 8.45 14.41
C GLN A 209 2.48 7.55 13.51
N TRP A 210 2.54 6.25 13.79
CA TRP A 210 1.86 5.22 13.01
C TRP A 210 0.33 5.40 12.98
N GLN A 211 -0.26 5.20 11.81
CA GLN A 211 -1.71 5.14 11.61
C GLN A 211 -2.03 3.95 10.73
N GLU A 212 -3.15 3.29 10.99
CA GLU A 212 -3.60 2.13 10.23
C GLU A 212 -5.12 2.13 10.08
N ALA A 213 -5.60 1.48 9.02
CA ALA A 213 -6.97 1.01 8.87
C ALA A 213 -7.05 -0.47 9.25
N ALA A 214 -8.28 -0.98 9.38
CA ALA A 214 -8.53 -2.39 9.61
C ALA A 214 -7.83 -3.27 8.56
N LEU A 215 -7.44 -4.47 8.95
CA LEU A 215 -6.80 -5.48 8.10
C LEU A 215 -7.31 -5.47 6.65
N MET A 216 -6.40 -5.35 5.68
CA MET A 216 -6.62 -5.26 4.22
C MET A 216 -7.33 -3.98 3.72
N MET A 217 -7.94 -3.15 4.56
CA MET A 217 -8.56 -1.91 4.09
C MET A 217 -7.48 -0.89 3.67
N PRO A 218 -7.71 -0.11 2.60
CA PRO A 218 -6.75 0.87 2.16
C PRO A 218 -6.62 2.01 3.17
N LYS A 219 -5.40 2.51 3.34
CA LYS A 219 -5.12 3.69 4.17
C LYS A 219 -4.04 4.52 3.51
N LEU A 220 -4.37 5.78 3.23
CA LEU A 220 -3.44 6.82 2.82
C LEU A 220 -3.11 7.72 4.02
N VAL A 221 -1.83 8.02 4.22
CA VAL A 221 -1.35 9.02 5.16
C VAL A 221 -0.48 10.02 4.42
N VAL A 222 -0.81 11.31 4.55
CA VAL A 222 -0.05 12.44 3.99
C VAL A 222 0.45 13.31 5.14
N ASP A 223 1.76 13.47 5.27
CA ASP A 223 2.44 14.37 6.22
C ASP A 223 3.43 15.26 5.46
N GLY A 224 2.91 16.39 4.97
CA GLY A 224 3.66 17.30 4.11
C GLY A 224 4.11 16.59 2.83
N ARG A 225 5.41 16.32 2.71
CA ARG A 225 6.04 15.65 1.56
C ARG A 225 6.33 14.17 1.78
N LEU A 226 5.93 13.61 2.92
CA LEU A 226 5.93 12.17 3.16
C LEU A 226 4.53 11.62 2.89
N ILE A 227 4.40 10.68 1.97
CA ILE A 227 3.13 10.07 1.55
C ILE A 227 3.24 8.55 1.67
N THR A 228 2.42 7.92 2.51
CA THR A 228 2.50 6.46 2.69
C THR A 228 1.16 5.77 2.55
N GLY A 229 1.16 4.57 1.97
CA GLY A 229 0.01 3.68 1.87
C GLY A 229 0.21 2.39 2.65
N GLN A 230 -0.86 1.87 3.27
CA GLN A 230 -0.76 0.70 4.15
C GLN A 230 -0.48 -0.60 3.39
N ASN A 231 -1.17 -0.84 2.29
CA ASN A 231 -1.18 -2.13 1.60
C ASN A 231 -1.43 -1.91 0.09
N PRO A 232 -1.41 -2.97 -0.75
CA PRO A 232 -1.51 -2.80 -2.21
C PRO A 232 -2.71 -1.96 -2.66
N TYR A 233 -3.86 -2.11 -1.98
CA TYR A 233 -5.10 -1.37 -2.26
C TYR A 233 -5.01 0.15 -1.99
N SER A 234 -3.95 0.60 -1.34
CA SER A 234 -3.67 2.01 -1.09
C SER A 234 -2.90 2.67 -2.24
N THR A 235 -2.37 1.89 -3.18
CA THR A 235 -1.47 2.37 -4.25
C THR A 235 -2.06 3.50 -5.08
N PRO A 236 -3.30 3.40 -5.61
CA PRO A 236 -3.81 4.43 -6.49
C PRO A 236 -3.96 5.78 -5.78
N ALA A 237 -4.43 5.75 -4.52
CA ALA A 237 -4.53 6.93 -3.68
C ALA A 237 -3.15 7.55 -3.35
N VAL A 238 -2.13 6.72 -3.12
CA VAL A 238 -0.73 7.19 -2.94
C VAL A 238 -0.21 7.84 -4.23
N ALA A 239 -0.38 7.19 -5.38
CA ALA A 239 0.08 7.72 -6.66
C ALA A 239 -0.59 9.05 -7.01
N GLU A 240 -1.90 9.16 -6.83
CA GLU A 240 -2.65 10.40 -7.04
C GLU A 240 -2.25 11.51 -6.05
N ALA A 241 -1.98 11.16 -4.79
CA ALA A 241 -1.48 12.12 -3.81
C ALA A 241 -0.09 12.64 -4.16
N ILE A 242 0.79 11.83 -4.75
CA ILE A 242 2.10 12.27 -5.27
C ILE A 242 1.88 13.27 -6.42
N VAL A 243 1.02 12.96 -7.39
CA VAL A 243 0.69 13.87 -8.49
C VAL A 243 0.19 15.22 -7.96
N GLY A 244 -0.71 15.19 -6.97
CA GLY A 244 -1.21 16.36 -6.26
C GLY A 244 -0.11 17.17 -5.56
N ALA A 245 0.76 16.50 -4.81
CA ALA A 245 1.86 17.13 -4.09
C ALA A 245 2.92 17.76 -5.02
N LEU A 246 3.01 17.29 -6.26
CA LEU A 246 3.85 17.87 -7.31
C LEU A 246 3.16 19.02 -8.08
N GLY A 247 2.00 19.49 -7.61
CA GLY A 247 1.33 20.67 -8.14
C GLY A 247 0.47 20.41 -9.38
N ARG A 248 0.21 19.15 -9.73
CA ARG A 248 -0.71 18.77 -10.82
C ARG A 248 -2.03 18.26 -10.26
N GLN A 249 -3.11 18.45 -10.99
CA GLN A 249 -4.37 17.76 -10.71
C GLN A 249 -4.30 16.35 -11.31
N PRO A 250 -4.51 15.28 -10.52
CA PRO A 250 -4.55 13.92 -11.06
C PRO A 250 -5.57 13.82 -12.20
N LYS A 251 -5.15 13.28 -13.34
CA LYS A 251 -6.06 13.02 -14.46
C LYS A 251 -7.19 12.09 -14.01
N ALA A 252 -8.42 12.47 -14.33
CA ALA A 252 -9.58 11.63 -14.10
C ALA A 252 -9.42 10.29 -14.84
N ARG A 253 -9.72 9.21 -14.14
CA ARG A 253 -9.68 7.83 -14.65
C ARG A 253 -10.82 7.04 -14.04
N THR A 254 -11.16 5.92 -14.68
CA THR A 254 -12.09 4.95 -14.09
C THR A 254 -11.33 4.13 -13.04
N PRO A 255 -11.79 4.05 -11.79
CA PRO A 255 -11.16 3.20 -10.78
C PRO A 255 -11.14 1.73 -11.22
N TRP A 256 -10.05 1.04 -10.90
CA TRP A 256 -9.90 -0.39 -11.19
C TRP A 256 -10.84 -1.25 -10.34
N ARG A 257 -10.93 -2.53 -10.71
CA ARG A 257 -11.88 -3.47 -10.10
C ARG A 257 -11.64 -3.63 -8.60
N ASP A 258 -10.39 -3.70 -8.17
CA ASP A 258 -9.99 -3.74 -6.77
C ASP A 258 -10.37 -2.45 -6.02
N GLU A 259 -10.08 -1.26 -6.56
CA GLU A 259 -10.48 0.01 -5.97
C GLU A 259 -11.99 0.12 -5.76
N ARG A 260 -12.77 -0.25 -6.80
CA ARG A 260 -14.23 -0.28 -6.71
C ARG A 260 -14.71 -1.26 -5.64
N THR A 261 -14.02 -2.38 -5.50
CA THR A 261 -14.32 -3.40 -4.48
C THR A 261 -14.08 -2.86 -3.07
N MET A 262 -12.94 -2.23 -2.84
CA MET A 262 -12.61 -1.66 -1.51
C MET A 262 -13.55 -0.50 -1.16
N ALA A 263 -13.90 0.35 -2.13
CA ALA A 263 -14.88 1.41 -1.95
C ALA A 263 -16.28 0.85 -1.61
N LEU A 264 -16.68 -0.25 -2.27
CA LEU A 264 -17.94 -0.92 -2.01
C LEU A 264 -18.00 -1.51 -0.59
N VAL A 265 -16.93 -2.16 -0.14
CA VAL A 265 -16.80 -2.66 1.24
C VAL A 265 -16.86 -1.52 2.24
N GLN A 266 -16.16 -0.40 1.98
CA GLN A 266 -16.20 0.76 2.87
C GLN A 266 -17.61 1.33 3.01
N ARG A 267 -18.41 1.36 1.93
CA ARG A 267 -19.82 1.77 1.99
C ARG A 267 -20.64 0.84 2.87
N ALA A 268 -20.40 -0.47 2.80
CA ALA A 268 -21.08 -1.43 3.67
C ALA A 268 -20.75 -1.19 5.14
N LEU A 269 -19.47 -0.96 5.47
CA LEU A 269 -19.01 -0.60 6.81
C LEU A 269 -19.60 0.73 7.31
N ASN A 270 -19.95 1.65 6.40
CA ASN A 270 -20.61 2.91 6.72
C ASN A 270 -22.15 2.78 6.85
N GLY A 271 -22.69 1.56 6.83
CA GLY A 271 -24.11 1.28 7.03
C GLY A 271 -24.95 1.22 5.75
N GLU A 272 -24.35 1.29 4.55
CA GLU A 272 -25.07 1.21 3.27
C GLU A 272 -25.34 -0.23 2.80
N TYR A 273 -25.51 -1.18 3.73
CA TYR A 273 -25.51 -2.61 3.43
C TYR A 273 -26.51 -3.02 2.35
N ALA A 274 -27.75 -2.52 2.41
CA ALA A 274 -28.79 -2.86 1.45
C ALA A 274 -28.45 -2.39 0.02
N ALA A 275 -27.94 -1.17 -0.11
CA ALA A 275 -27.52 -0.60 -1.39
C ALA A 275 -26.31 -1.34 -1.97
N VAL A 276 -25.35 -1.71 -1.12
CA VAL A 276 -24.18 -2.51 -1.53
C VAL A 276 -24.59 -3.90 -2.02
N ARG A 277 -25.50 -4.57 -1.31
CA ARG A 277 -26.04 -5.88 -1.72
C ARG A 277 -26.74 -5.78 -3.08
N GLN A 278 -27.52 -4.73 -3.31
CA GLN A 278 -28.18 -4.50 -4.59
C GLN A 278 -27.15 -4.28 -5.71
N ALA A 279 -26.13 -3.44 -5.48
CA ALA A 279 -25.08 -3.19 -6.47
C ALA A 279 -24.32 -4.46 -6.89
N LEU A 280 -24.03 -5.37 -5.94
CA LEU A 280 -23.41 -6.66 -6.25
C LEU A 280 -24.32 -7.59 -7.06
N ALA A 281 -25.63 -7.54 -6.82
CA ALA A 281 -26.59 -8.34 -7.55
C ALA A 281 -26.81 -7.84 -9.00
N GLU A 282 -26.69 -6.52 -9.21
CA GLU A 282 -26.86 -5.89 -10.51
C GLU A 282 -25.64 -6.04 -11.42
N ASP A 283 -24.44 -5.81 -10.91
CA ASP A 283 -23.20 -5.86 -11.69
C ASP A 283 -22.02 -6.41 -10.89
N ARG A 284 -21.97 -7.74 -10.80
CA ARG A 284 -20.95 -8.46 -10.04
C ARG A 284 -19.57 -8.37 -10.67
N ASP A 285 -19.47 -8.36 -11.99
CA ASP A 285 -18.19 -8.46 -12.70
C ASP A 285 -17.36 -7.17 -12.55
N THR A 286 -18.01 -6.06 -12.18
CA THR A 286 -17.38 -4.80 -11.77
C THR A 286 -16.61 -4.88 -10.45
N TYR A 287 -16.81 -5.94 -9.64
CA TYR A 287 -16.20 -6.12 -8.31
C TYR A 287 -15.53 -7.49 -8.14
N HIS A 288 -14.51 -7.54 -7.29
CA HIS A 288 -13.83 -8.77 -6.87
C HIS A 288 -14.57 -9.38 -5.67
N VAL A 289 -15.60 -10.19 -5.93
CA VAL A 289 -16.40 -10.83 -4.88
C VAL A 289 -15.55 -11.70 -3.96
N GLN A 290 -14.59 -12.43 -4.52
CA GLN A 290 -13.66 -13.25 -3.75
C GLN A 290 -12.86 -12.42 -2.75
N LEU A 291 -12.44 -11.22 -3.16
CA LEU A 291 -11.76 -10.28 -2.28
C LEU A 291 -12.67 -9.82 -1.13
N ILE A 292 -13.95 -9.52 -1.40
CA ILE A 292 -14.93 -9.17 -0.35
C ILE A 292 -15.03 -10.29 0.69
N GLY A 293 -15.22 -11.53 0.24
CA GLY A 293 -15.34 -12.69 1.13
C GLY A 293 -14.07 -12.92 1.96
N LEU A 294 -12.90 -12.85 1.33
CA LEU A 294 -11.61 -13.01 2.02
C LEU A 294 -11.37 -11.90 3.05
N LEU A 295 -11.72 -10.66 2.73
CA LEU A 295 -11.57 -9.52 3.64
C LEU A 295 -12.42 -9.71 4.90
N GLY A 296 -13.70 -10.06 4.75
CA GLY A 296 -14.56 -10.36 5.90
C GLY A 296 -14.07 -11.59 6.69
N TYR A 297 -13.60 -12.62 6.00
CA TYR A 297 -13.06 -13.82 6.65
C TYR A 297 -11.83 -13.49 7.51
N TYR A 298 -10.82 -12.83 6.94
CA TYR A 298 -9.58 -12.54 7.68
C TYR A 298 -9.79 -11.51 8.80
N GLN A 299 -10.63 -10.50 8.58
CA GLN A 299 -10.98 -9.55 9.66
C GLN A 299 -11.68 -10.25 10.83
N SER A 300 -12.58 -11.20 10.55
CA SER A 300 -13.24 -11.99 11.60
C SER A 300 -12.23 -12.86 12.39
N GLN A 301 -11.19 -13.36 11.74
CA GLN A 301 -10.16 -14.17 12.40
C GLN A 301 -9.18 -13.31 13.23
N ALA A 302 -8.93 -12.07 12.81
CA ALA A 302 -7.97 -11.18 13.46
C ALA A 302 -8.52 -10.47 14.70
N THR A 303 -9.85 -10.38 14.86
CA THR A 303 -10.48 -9.62 15.94
C THR A 303 -11.15 -10.47 17.03
N GLN A 304 -11.15 -9.95 18.26
CA GLN A 304 -12.01 -10.42 19.36
C GLN A 304 -13.10 -9.41 19.71
N ASP A 305 -13.08 -8.22 19.12
CA ASP A 305 -14.09 -7.20 19.35
C ASP A 305 -15.42 -7.59 18.69
N LEU A 306 -16.52 -7.40 19.43
CA LEU A 306 -17.84 -7.82 18.96
C LEU A 306 -18.40 -6.90 17.87
N ALA A 307 -18.06 -5.61 17.85
CA ALA A 307 -18.48 -4.71 16.78
C ALA A 307 -17.73 -5.06 15.48
N ALA A 308 -16.41 -5.19 15.54
CA ALA A 308 -15.59 -5.62 14.41
C ALA A 308 -15.99 -7.02 13.89
N THR A 309 -16.38 -7.93 14.78
CA THR A 309 -16.92 -9.25 14.38
C THR A 309 -18.23 -9.12 13.59
N ARG A 310 -19.13 -8.19 13.96
CA ARG A 310 -20.37 -7.93 13.21
C ARG A 310 -20.06 -7.37 11.82
N ASP A 311 -19.13 -6.43 11.74
CA ASP A 311 -18.70 -5.83 10.48
C ASP A 311 -18.11 -6.88 9.54
N ALA A 312 -17.19 -7.71 10.04
CA ALA A 312 -16.59 -8.79 9.29
C ALA A 312 -17.62 -9.84 8.82
N LEU A 313 -18.60 -10.18 9.68
CA LEU A 313 -19.71 -11.05 9.32
C LEU A 313 -20.59 -10.45 8.21
N ALA A 314 -20.92 -9.16 8.31
CA ALA A 314 -21.68 -8.45 7.28
C ALA A 314 -20.94 -8.50 5.93
N ILE A 315 -19.62 -8.25 5.94
CA ILE A 315 -18.81 -8.34 4.72
C ILE A 315 -18.85 -9.75 4.12
N MET A 316 -18.65 -10.81 4.92
CA MET A 316 -18.76 -12.19 4.42
C MET A 316 -20.15 -12.49 3.83
N GLN A 317 -21.21 -11.98 4.44
CA GLN A 317 -22.59 -12.15 3.96
C GLN A 317 -22.85 -11.47 2.60
N LEU A 318 -22.12 -10.40 2.25
CA LEU A 318 -22.20 -9.81 0.90
C LEU A 318 -21.67 -10.74 -0.18
N ALA A 319 -20.60 -11.47 0.13
CA ALA A 319 -19.96 -12.38 -0.82
C ALA A 319 -20.60 -13.77 -0.87
N ALA A 320 -21.17 -14.23 0.25
CA ALA A 320 -21.70 -15.59 0.42
C ALA A 320 -22.67 -16.10 -0.68
N PRO A 321 -23.59 -15.28 -1.26
CA PRO A 321 -24.45 -15.75 -2.35
C PRO A 321 -23.72 -16.16 -3.62
N TYR A 322 -22.46 -15.74 -3.77
CA TYR A 322 -21.65 -15.88 -4.98
C TYR A 322 -20.37 -16.71 -4.73
N MET A 323 -20.15 -17.10 -3.48
CA MET A 323 -18.97 -17.83 -3.01
C MET A 323 -19.42 -19.13 -2.31
N PRO A 324 -19.45 -20.26 -3.03
CA PRO A 324 -19.89 -21.54 -2.46
C PRO A 324 -18.86 -22.17 -1.52
N GLU A 325 -17.68 -21.57 -1.36
CA GLU A 325 -16.56 -22.12 -0.60
C GLU A 325 -16.96 -22.43 0.86
N PRO A 326 -16.75 -23.67 1.34
CA PRO A 326 -17.14 -24.07 2.69
C PRO A 326 -16.43 -23.27 3.78
N GLN A 327 -15.20 -22.81 3.53
CA GLN A 327 -14.42 -22.01 4.48
C GLN A 327 -15.07 -20.66 4.78
N LEU A 328 -15.66 -19.99 3.78
CA LEU A 328 -16.35 -18.72 4.00
C LEU A 328 -17.58 -18.93 4.90
N ARG A 329 -18.37 -19.97 4.60
CA ARG A 329 -19.55 -20.33 5.39
C ARG A 329 -19.17 -20.73 6.82
N LEU A 330 -18.08 -21.47 6.99
CA LEU A 330 -17.57 -21.83 8.31
C LEU A 330 -17.06 -20.59 9.08
N GLY A 331 -16.38 -19.66 8.41
CA GLY A 331 -15.98 -18.38 9.00
C GLY A 331 -17.17 -17.55 9.49
N MET A 332 -18.28 -17.53 8.74
CA MET A 332 -19.54 -16.92 9.19
C MET A 332 -20.12 -17.63 10.41
N ALA A 333 -20.09 -18.97 10.44
CA ALA A 333 -20.54 -19.74 11.60
C ALA A 333 -19.72 -19.43 12.86
N GLU A 334 -18.40 -19.29 12.74
CA GLU A 334 -17.54 -18.86 13.85
C GLU A 334 -17.87 -17.44 14.33
N ALA A 335 -18.12 -16.51 13.41
CA ALA A 335 -18.51 -15.15 13.76
C ALA A 335 -19.86 -15.13 14.51
N HIS A 336 -20.86 -15.89 14.04
CA HIS A 336 -22.14 -16.04 14.75
C HIS A 336 -21.96 -16.63 16.15
N LEU A 337 -21.13 -17.68 16.31
CA LEU A 337 -20.83 -18.25 17.62
C LEU A 337 -20.21 -17.21 18.55
N ARG A 338 -19.25 -16.41 18.06
CA ARG A 338 -18.60 -15.35 18.84
C ARG A 338 -19.59 -14.26 19.25
N LEU A 339 -20.58 -13.98 18.42
CA LEU A 339 -21.68 -13.04 18.71
C LEU A 339 -22.79 -13.64 19.61
N GLY A 340 -22.65 -14.91 20.02
CA GLY A 340 -23.62 -15.60 20.88
C GLY A 340 -24.80 -16.26 20.14
N ASP A 341 -24.84 -16.17 18.81
CA ASP A 341 -25.88 -16.75 17.96
C ASP A 341 -25.57 -18.23 17.64
N ARG A 342 -25.74 -19.08 18.66
CA ARG A 342 -25.47 -20.52 18.57
C ARG A 342 -26.38 -21.24 17.57
N GLU A 343 -27.61 -20.77 17.40
CA GLU A 343 -28.56 -21.38 16.47
C GLU A 343 -28.06 -21.21 15.03
N ARG A 344 -27.72 -19.97 14.64
CA ARG A 344 -27.21 -19.72 13.30
C ARG A 344 -25.85 -20.34 13.06
N ALA A 345 -24.96 -20.33 14.06
CA ALA A 345 -23.69 -21.04 13.99
C ALA A 345 -23.88 -22.54 13.74
N ARG A 346 -24.81 -23.19 14.44
CA ARG A 346 -25.11 -24.62 14.26
C ARG A 346 -25.67 -24.90 12.87
N SER A 347 -26.62 -24.10 12.40
CA SER A 347 -27.21 -24.22 11.06
C SER A 347 -26.14 -24.14 9.98
N LEU A 348 -25.30 -23.10 9.97
CA LEU A 348 -24.24 -22.93 8.96
C LEU A 348 -23.19 -24.05 9.02
N THR A 349 -22.82 -24.50 10.23
CA THR A 349 -21.89 -25.62 10.40
C THR A 349 -22.48 -26.93 9.88
N GLY A 350 -23.77 -27.16 10.09
CA GLY A 350 -24.52 -28.29 9.56
C GLY A 350 -24.51 -28.31 8.03
N GLU A 351 -24.84 -27.19 7.38
CA GLU A 351 -24.78 -27.04 5.91
C GLU A 351 -23.39 -27.37 5.33
N VAL A 352 -22.32 -26.98 6.04
CA VAL A 352 -20.95 -27.34 5.65
C VAL A 352 -20.72 -28.84 5.78
N LEU A 353 -21.15 -29.48 6.87
CA LEU A 353 -20.99 -30.93 7.07
C LEU A 353 -21.87 -31.78 6.14
N GLU A 354 -23.01 -31.29 5.70
CA GLU A 354 -23.84 -31.95 4.69
C GLU A 354 -23.11 -32.06 3.34
N SER A 355 -22.41 -30.98 2.95
CA SER A 355 -21.65 -30.94 1.69
C SER A 355 -20.22 -31.48 1.81
N HIS A 356 -19.62 -31.40 3.00
CA HIS A 356 -18.24 -31.77 3.30
C HIS A 356 -18.17 -32.53 4.64
N PRO A 357 -18.68 -33.77 4.69
CA PRO A 357 -18.84 -34.53 5.94
C PRO A 357 -17.54 -34.85 6.67
N ASP A 358 -16.39 -34.73 6.00
CA ASP A 358 -15.07 -35.03 6.58
C ASP A 358 -14.26 -33.79 6.98
N MET A 359 -14.81 -32.58 6.82
CA MET A 359 -14.12 -31.35 7.21
C MET A 359 -13.92 -31.29 8.74
N ALA A 360 -12.67 -31.42 9.18
CA ALA A 360 -12.31 -31.52 10.59
C ALA A 360 -12.65 -30.24 11.37
N GLU A 361 -12.42 -29.09 10.75
CA GLU A 361 -12.70 -27.77 11.31
C GLU A 361 -14.19 -27.59 11.61
N ALA A 362 -15.06 -28.05 10.71
CA ALA A 362 -16.51 -28.00 10.90
C ALA A 362 -16.98 -28.92 12.04
N LYS A 363 -16.41 -30.14 12.15
CA LYS A 363 -16.70 -31.05 13.28
C LYS A 363 -16.27 -30.43 14.61
N GLN A 364 -15.10 -29.80 14.66
CA GLN A 364 -14.60 -29.12 15.87
C GLN A 364 -15.48 -27.93 16.24
N LEU A 365 -15.92 -27.14 15.27
CA LEU A 365 -16.83 -26.01 15.53
C LEU A 365 -18.18 -26.51 16.08
N LEU A 366 -18.74 -27.59 15.53
CA LEU A 366 -20.00 -28.15 16.01
C LEU A 366 -19.92 -28.58 17.48
N GLN A 367 -18.79 -29.17 17.90
CA GLN A 367 -18.52 -29.52 19.30
C GLN A 367 -18.49 -28.27 20.19
N ARG A 368 -17.80 -27.20 19.77
CA ARG A 368 -17.72 -25.91 20.49
C ARG A 368 -19.08 -25.22 20.62
N ILE A 369 -19.98 -25.41 19.65
CA ILE A 369 -21.35 -24.86 19.70
C ILE A 369 -22.22 -25.63 20.71
N GLY A 370 -21.94 -26.92 20.92
CA GLY A 370 -22.67 -27.79 21.85
C GLY A 370 -22.24 -27.66 23.31
N SER A 371 -21.01 -27.23 23.56
CA SER A 371 -20.50 -26.83 24.89
C SER A 371 -20.96 -25.44 25.29
#